data_AF-A0A6J4SLE1-F1
#
_entry.id   AF-A0A6J4SLE1-F1
#
_cell.length_a   1.000
_cell.length_b   1.000
_cell.length_c   1.000
_cell.angle_alpha   90.00
_cell.angle_beta   90.00
_cell.angle_gamma   90.00
#
_symmetry.space_group_name_H-M   'P 1'
#
loop_
_entity.id
_entity.type
_entity.pdbx_description
1 polymer ?
#
loop_
_entity_poly.entity_id
_entity_poly.type
_entity_poly.pdbx_seq_one_letter_code
_entity_poly.pdbx_strand_id
1 'polypeptide(L)'
;MRKGIFYLGDGSATFGIAVYGRNLPGEPAVLEAALRSLHEGFLAEPEVARMLSGASPEETMTSRIFASSGYGVRRTEAGLLRVGDAGGTSHPVSGEGIGFALQAGRLAAGW
;
A
#
# COMPACT_ATOMS: atom_id res chain seq x y z
N MET A 1 5.37 3.42 -11.19
CA MET A 1 4.05 3.45 -10.55
C MET A 1 3.35 2.14 -10.85
N ARG A 2 2.62 1.57 -9.88
CA ARG A 2 1.77 0.39 -10.09
C ARG A 2 0.33 0.78 -9.77
N LYS A 3 -0.62 0.37 -10.61
CA LYS A 3 -2.06 0.49 -10.39
C LYS A 3 -2.59 -0.87 -9.92
N GLY A 4 -3.60 -0.87 -9.08
CA GLY A 4 -4.21 -2.09 -8.55
C GLY A 4 -5.72 -1.93 -8.43
N ILE A 5 -6.42 -3.01 -8.76
CA ILE A 5 -7.86 -3.18 -8.58
C ILE A 5 -8.05 -4.52 -7.88
N PHE A 6 -8.70 -4.52 -6.73
CA PHE A 6 -8.92 -5.70 -5.90
C PHE A 6 -10.40 -5.85 -5.59
N TYR A 7 -11.05 -6.88 -6.12
CA TYR A 7 -12.46 -7.18 -5.82
C TYR A 7 -12.59 -7.91 -4.49
N LEU A 8 -13.54 -7.48 -3.65
CA LEU A 8 -13.73 -8.04 -2.31
C LEU A 8 -14.79 -9.16 -2.25
N GLY A 9 -15.52 -9.39 -3.35
CA GLY A 9 -16.47 -10.50 -3.49
C GLY A 9 -17.89 -10.21 -2.98
N ASP A 10 -18.12 -9.03 -2.41
CA ASP A 10 -19.41 -8.53 -1.91
C ASP A 10 -20.02 -7.44 -2.82
N GLY A 11 -19.44 -7.27 -4.01
CA GLY A 11 -19.81 -6.19 -4.94
C GLY A 11 -18.96 -4.93 -4.79
N SER A 12 -18.09 -4.86 -3.77
CA SER A 12 -17.12 -3.78 -3.60
C SER A 12 -15.75 -4.13 -4.20
N ALA A 13 -14.93 -3.10 -4.42
CA ALA A 13 -13.56 -3.24 -4.87
C ALA A 13 -12.69 -2.08 -4.40
N THR A 14 -11.43 -2.37 -4.09
CA THR A 14 -10.41 -1.37 -3.78
C THR A 14 -9.64 -0.98 -5.04
N PHE A 15 -9.54 0.33 -5.28
CA PHE A 15 -8.71 0.91 -6.34
C PHE A 15 -7.54 1.64 -5.69
N GLY A 16 -6.34 1.43 -6.22
CA GLY A 16 -5.15 2.00 -5.60
C GLY A 16 -4.00 2.20 -6.57
N ILE A 17 -3.13 3.13 -6.20
CA ILE A 17 -1.88 3.43 -6.89
C ILE A 17 -0.73 3.39 -5.90
N ALA A 18 0.37 2.78 -6.33
CA ALA A 18 1.62 2.72 -5.59
C ALA A 18 2.74 3.41 -6.38
N VAL A 19 3.44 4.32 -5.70
CA VAL A 19 4.53 5.12 -6.24
C VAL A 19 5.73 5.07 -5.31
N TYR A 20 6.94 5.06 -5.86
CA TYR A 20 8.15 5.18 -5.07
C TYR A 20 8.35 6.63 -4.63
N GLY A 21 8.56 6.84 -3.33
CA GLY A 21 8.64 8.17 -2.72
C GLY A 21 9.75 9.07 -3.27
N ARG A 22 10.82 8.51 -3.87
CA ARG A 22 11.94 9.28 -4.45
C ARG A 22 11.53 10.27 -5.55
N ASN A 23 10.36 10.08 -6.17
CA ASN A 23 9.85 10.92 -7.25
C ASN A 23 8.69 11.83 -6.79
N LEU A 24 8.42 11.90 -5.48
CA LEU A 24 7.33 12.68 -4.92
C LEU A 24 7.86 13.93 -4.20
N PRO A 25 7.02 14.98 -4.08
CA PRO A 25 7.33 16.14 -3.26
C PRO A 25 7.56 15.74 -1.80
N GLY A 26 8.52 16.39 -1.13
CA GLY A 26 8.79 16.16 0.29
C GLY A 26 7.83 16.88 1.23
N GLU A 27 7.24 17.99 0.78
CA GLU A 27 6.32 18.79 1.60
C GLU A 27 4.96 18.08 1.77
N PRO A 28 4.45 17.86 3.00
CA PRO A 28 3.29 16.99 3.25
C PRO A 28 2.01 17.37 2.48
N ALA A 29 1.66 18.66 2.46
CA ALA A 29 0.45 19.12 1.76
C ALA A 29 0.56 18.92 0.24
N VAL A 30 1.76 19.15 -0.31
CA VAL A 30 2.04 19.00 -1.74
C VAL A 30 2.10 17.52 -2.12
N LEU A 31 2.66 16.68 -1.24
CA LEU A 31 2.66 15.22 -1.37
C LEU A 31 1.24 14.68 -1.45
N GLU A 32 0.36 15.08 -0.53
CA GLU A 32 -1.02 14.61 -0.51
C GLU A 32 -1.77 15.03 -1.79
N ALA A 33 -1.61 16.28 -2.21
CA ALA A 33 -2.21 16.78 -3.45
C ALA A 33 -1.70 16.01 -4.68
N ALA A 34 -0.40 15.71 -4.75
CA ALA A 34 0.18 14.92 -5.84
C ALA A 34 -0.36 13.49 -5.86
N LEU A 35 -0.46 12.82 -4.70
CA LEU A 35 -1.03 11.48 -4.59
C LEU A 35 -2.51 11.45 -4.98
N ARG A 36 -3.28 12.45 -4.56
CA ARG A 36 -4.69 12.62 -4.92
C ARG A 36 -4.87 12.76 -6.42
N SER A 37 -4.08 13.65 -7.04
CA SER A 37 -4.13 13.86 -8.49
C SER A 37 -3.80 12.60 -9.28
N LEU A 38 -2.81 11.82 -8.84
CA LEU A 38 -2.48 10.54 -9.47
C LEU A 38 -3.62 9.52 -9.32
N HIS A 39 -4.28 9.49 -8.17
CA HIS A 39 -5.39 8.57 -7.91
C HIS A 39 -6.61 8.93 -8.75
N GLU A 40 -6.99 10.20 -8.77
CA GLU A 40 -8.08 10.72 -9.61
C GLU A 40 -7.80 10.48 -11.09
N GLY A 41 -6.55 10.67 -11.53
CA GLY A 41 -6.13 10.35 -12.90
C GLY A 41 -6.31 8.88 -13.25
N PHE A 42 -6.00 7.97 -12.32
CA PHE A 42 -6.26 6.54 -12.51
C PHE A 42 -7.76 6.22 -12.58
N LEU A 43 -8.58 6.82 -11.71
CA LEU A 43 -10.03 6.61 -11.75
C LEU A 43 -10.69 7.17 -13.03
N ALA A 44 -10.11 8.22 -13.62
CA ALA A 44 -10.57 8.83 -14.85
C ALA A 44 -10.20 8.06 -16.13
N GLU A 45 -9.37 7.01 -16.03
CA GLU A 45 -9.02 6.19 -17.19
C GLU A 45 -10.27 5.53 -17.79
N PRO A 46 -10.48 5.54 -19.12
CA PRO A 46 -11.76 5.12 -19.72
C PRO A 46 -12.22 3.71 -19.31
N GLU A 47 -11.30 2.77 -19.16
CA GLU A 47 -11.61 1.41 -18.72
C GLU A 47 -12.07 1.38 -17.26
N VAL A 48 -11.37 2.11 -16.38
CA VAL A 48 -11.68 2.20 -14.95
C VAL A 48 -12.98 2.96 -14.71
N ALA A 49 -13.16 4.10 -15.36
CA ALA A 49 -14.38 4.89 -15.28
C ALA A 49 -15.61 4.09 -15.72
N ARG A 50 -15.46 3.25 -16.77
CA ARG A 50 -16.51 2.33 -17.20
C ARG A 50 -16.79 1.24 -16.15
N MET A 51 -15.76 0.70 -15.49
CA MET A 51 -15.92 -0.27 -14.39
C MET A 51 -16.65 0.35 -13.18
N LEU A 52 -16.40 1.63 -12.92
CA LEU A 52 -17.01 2.39 -11.83
C LEU A 52 -18.38 2.98 -12.20
N SER A 53 -18.89 2.73 -13.40
CA SER A 53 -20.18 3.26 -13.82
C SER A 53 -21.30 2.76 -12.91
N GLY A 54 -21.94 3.68 -12.19
CA GLY A 54 -22.98 3.36 -11.20
C GLY A 54 -22.45 2.94 -9.82
N ALA A 55 -21.13 2.92 -9.62
CA ALA A 55 -20.52 2.72 -8.31
C ALA A 55 -20.51 4.04 -7.51
N SER A 56 -20.61 3.93 -6.19
CA SER A 56 -20.41 5.03 -5.25
C SER A 56 -19.18 4.75 -4.36
N PRO A 57 -18.33 5.74 -4.08
CA PRO A 57 -17.24 5.57 -3.12
C PRO A 57 -17.81 5.23 -1.73
N GLU A 58 -17.35 4.13 -1.13
CA GLU A 58 -17.68 3.79 0.26
C GLU A 58 -16.85 4.60 1.26
N GLU A 59 -15.61 4.94 0.88
CA GLU A 59 -14.66 5.65 1.74
C GLU A 59 -13.96 6.79 0.99
N THR A 60 -13.46 7.75 1.75
CA THR A 60 -12.56 8.79 1.23
C THR A 60 -11.20 8.17 0.92
N MET A 61 -10.55 8.64 -0.16
CA MET A 61 -9.18 8.24 -0.47
C MET A 61 -8.25 8.44 0.73
N THR A 62 -7.53 7.38 1.11
CA THR A 62 -6.46 7.42 2.10
C THR A 62 -5.12 7.11 1.45
N SER A 63 -4.04 7.63 2.04
CA SER A 63 -2.67 7.30 1.62
C SER A 63 -1.83 6.85 2.81
N ARG A 64 -0.89 5.94 2.53
CA ARG A 64 0.03 5.39 3.53
C ARG A 64 1.41 5.26 2.91
N ILE A 65 2.43 5.52 3.71
CA ILE A 65 3.83 5.31 3.35
C ILE A 65 4.23 3.95 3.88
N PHE A 66 4.78 3.13 2.98
CA PHE A 66 5.36 1.83 3.33
C PHE A 66 6.88 1.92 3.23
N ALA A 67 7.58 1.36 4.22
CA ALA A 67 9.02 1.22 4.17
C ALA A 67 9.37 0.16 3.11
N SER A 68 9.60 0.59 1.86
CA SER A 68 10.00 -0.34 0.82
C SER A 68 11.47 -0.75 1.03
N SER A 69 11.73 -2.06 0.96
CA SER A 69 13.04 -2.71 0.74
C SER A 69 13.80 -3.31 1.92
N GLY A 70 13.39 -3.18 3.18
CA GLY A 70 13.98 -3.94 4.30
C GLY A 70 15.50 -3.78 4.53
N TYR A 71 16.18 -2.94 3.76
CA TYR A 71 17.60 -2.61 3.89
C TYR A 71 17.80 -1.73 5.12
N GLY A 72 18.76 -2.09 5.97
CA GLY A 72 19.09 -1.35 7.19
C GLY A 72 18.10 -1.51 8.36
N VAL A 73 17.05 -2.33 8.21
CA VAL A 73 16.08 -2.56 9.29
C VAL A 73 16.63 -3.55 10.31
N ARG A 74 16.79 -3.10 11.56
CA ARG A 74 17.11 -3.97 12.69
C ARG A 74 15.85 -4.76 13.09
N ARG A 75 15.87 -6.07 12.86
CA ARG A 75 14.72 -6.96 13.11
C ARG A 75 14.63 -7.48 14.53
N THR A 76 15.74 -7.43 15.27
CA THR A 76 15.84 -8.03 16.61
C THR A 76 16.65 -7.14 17.55
N GLU A 77 16.23 -7.13 18.82
CA GLU A 77 17.01 -6.64 19.96
C GLU A 77 16.66 -7.44 21.22
N ALA A 78 17.38 -7.21 22.32
CA ALA A 78 17.18 -8.00 23.54
C ALA A 78 15.72 -7.91 24.01
N GLY A 79 15.03 -9.06 24.02
CA GLY A 79 13.61 -9.14 24.39
C GLY A 79 12.61 -8.62 23.37
N LEU A 80 13.02 -8.31 22.12
CA LEU A 80 12.10 -7.79 21.09
C LEU A 80 12.40 -8.37 19.70
N LEU A 81 11.33 -8.85 19.06
CA LEU A 81 11.29 -9.21 17.64
C LEU A 81 10.36 -8.25 16.89
N ARG A 82 10.82 -7.71 15.77
CA ARG A 82 10.03 -6.85 14.89
C ARG A 82 9.54 -7.66 13.68
N VAL A 83 8.24 -7.63 13.44
CA VAL A 83 7.57 -8.41 12.37
C VAL A 83 6.77 -7.49 11.44
N GLY A 84 6.40 -7.99 10.26
CA GLY A 84 5.62 -7.23 9.28
C GLY A 84 6.33 -5.94 8.83
N ASP A 85 5.58 -4.85 8.73
CA ASP A 85 6.11 -3.55 8.32
C ASP A 85 7.20 -3.03 9.27
N ALA A 86 7.10 -3.31 10.57
CA ALA A 86 8.12 -2.93 11.54
C ALA A 86 9.45 -3.68 11.35
N GLY A 87 9.39 -4.88 10.77
CA GLY A 87 10.56 -5.67 10.35
C GLY A 87 11.05 -5.35 8.92
N GLY A 88 10.44 -4.36 8.26
CA GLY A 88 10.74 -3.98 6.89
C GLY A 88 10.35 -5.06 5.87
N THR A 89 9.34 -5.86 6.20
CA THR A 89 8.88 -6.99 5.37
C THR A 89 7.61 -6.62 4.62
N SER A 90 7.71 -5.66 3.70
CA SER A 90 6.66 -5.39 2.73
C SER A 90 7.23 -5.07 1.35
N HIS A 91 6.53 -5.58 0.33
CA HIS A 91 6.85 -5.31 -1.06
C HIS A 91 5.59 -4.80 -1.77
N PRO A 92 5.29 -3.49 -1.66
CA PRO A 92 4.02 -2.92 -2.14
C PRO A 92 3.86 -3.03 -3.65
N VAL A 93 4.97 -3.19 -4.38
CA VAL A 93 4.93 -3.42 -5.82
C VAL A 93 4.52 -4.84 -6.17
N SER A 94 4.81 -5.89 -5.39
CA SER A 94 4.27 -7.24 -5.66
C SER A 94 2.93 -7.48 -4.98
N GLY A 95 2.59 -6.69 -3.95
CA GLY A 95 1.40 -6.92 -3.13
C GLY A 95 1.64 -7.92 -1.98
N GLU A 96 2.88 -8.32 -1.73
CA GLU A 96 3.21 -9.44 -0.82
C GLU A 96 3.38 -9.05 0.66
N GLY A 97 2.96 -7.84 1.08
CA GLY A 97 3.16 -7.37 2.45
C GLY A 97 2.47 -8.23 3.52
N ILE A 98 1.21 -8.62 3.29
CA ILE A 98 0.44 -9.42 4.26
C ILE A 98 1.05 -10.82 4.43
N GLY A 99 1.44 -11.47 3.33
CA GLY A 99 2.07 -12.79 3.37
C GLY A 99 3.37 -12.78 4.18
N PHE A 100 4.22 -11.78 3.96
CA PHE A 100 5.45 -11.64 4.73
C PHE A 100 5.18 -11.32 6.20
N ALA A 101 4.20 -10.48 6.52
CA ALA A 101 3.84 -10.17 7.90
C ALA A 101 3.36 -11.41 8.66
N LEU A 102 2.47 -12.21 8.06
CA LEU A 102 1.98 -13.46 8.64
C LEU A 102 3.12 -14.47 8.85
N GLN A 103 3.98 -14.63 7.85
CA GLN A 103 5.12 -15.54 7.94
C GLN A 103 6.12 -15.11 9.00
N ALA A 104 6.46 -13.81 9.06
CA ALA A 104 7.35 -13.27 10.07
C ALA A 104 6.78 -13.41 11.49
N GLY A 105 5.49 -13.15 11.68
CA GLY A 105 4.79 -13.37 12.96
C GLY A 105 4.82 -14.83 13.39
N ARG A 106 4.51 -15.76 12.47
CA ARG A 106 4.60 -17.20 12.72
C ARG A 106 6.00 -17.64 13.15
N LEU A 107 7.03 -17.14 12.46
CA LEU A 107 8.42 -17.46 12.80
C LEU A 107 8.82 -16.90 14.16
N ALA A 108 8.41 -15.66 14.48
CA ALA A 108 8.70 -15.04 15.77
C ALA A 108 7.99 -15.72 16.95
N ALA A 109 6.79 -16.27 16.74
CA ALA A 109 6.06 -17.02 17.78
C ALA A 109 6.67 -18.40 18.08
N GLY A 110 7.48 -18.95 17.17
CA GLY A 110 8.20 -20.21 17.37
C GLY A 110 9.58 -20.04 18.02
N TRP A 111 9.95 -18.82 18.42
CA TRP A 111 11.20 -18.49 19.11
C TRP A 111 11.02 -18.43 20.62
#